data_AF-A0A133V4F4-F1
#
_entry.id   AF-A0A133V4F4-F1
#
_cell.length_a   1.000
_cell.length_b   1.000
_cell.length_c   1.000
_cell.angle_alpha   90.00
_cell.angle_beta   90.00
_cell.angle_gamma   90.00
#
_symmetry.space_group_name_H-M   'P 1'
#
loop_
_entity.id
_entity.type
_entity.pdbx_description
1 polymer ?
#
loop_
_entity_poly.entity_id
_entity_poly.type
_entity_poly.pdbx_seq_one_letter_code
_entity_poly.pdbx_strand_id
1 'polypeptide(L)'
;MNRVRRVTQISEVGSGWRNDPFSENGFTDLMYYHHSKDKLESNPALREFRSNLLKSIAKKWSVRPEEVRKNMDLRSKMQRKLVETAEETKQFDLLEAEKVVQSNLAFHRFLEEELEGGRIRHDRIFERWKSWLDGIKNEC
;
A
#
# COMPACT_ATOMS: atom_id res chain seq x y z
N MET A 1 -16.14 13.76 23.66
CA MET A 1 -14.72 13.74 23.23
C MET A 1 -14.50 12.41 22.52
N ASN A 2 -14.33 12.42 21.19
CA ASN A 2 -14.18 11.18 20.44
C ASN A 2 -12.77 10.64 20.62
N ARG A 3 -12.64 9.37 20.99
CA ARG A 3 -11.36 8.70 21.17
C ARG A 3 -10.73 8.47 19.80
N VAL A 4 -9.63 9.16 19.55
CA VAL A 4 -8.85 9.03 18.32
C VAL A 4 -7.88 7.86 18.46
N ARG A 5 -7.88 6.95 17.47
CA ARG A 5 -6.95 5.82 17.41
C ARG A 5 -5.86 6.10 16.37
N ARG A 6 -4.63 5.70 16.69
CA ARG A 6 -3.45 5.84 15.82
C ARG A 6 -2.68 4.53 15.82
N VAL A 7 -2.21 4.12 14.64
CA VAL A 7 -1.15 3.12 14.54
C VAL A 7 0.13 3.81 14.98
N THR A 8 0.77 3.32 16.04
CA THR A 8 1.96 3.93 16.61
C THR A 8 3.25 3.43 15.98
N GLN A 9 3.25 2.21 15.47
CA GLN A 9 4.42 1.54 14.94
C GLN A 9 3.99 0.41 13.98
N ILE A 10 4.79 0.18 12.95
CA ILE A 10 4.69 -0.98 12.07
C ILE A 10 6.08 -1.60 12.00
N SER A 11 6.21 -2.83 12.46
CA SER A 11 7.48 -3.57 12.49
C SER A 11 7.35 -4.85 11.70
N GLU A 12 8.37 -5.19 10.92
CA GLU A 12 8.53 -6.55 10.42
C GLU A 12 9.16 -7.44 11.49
N VAL A 13 8.67 -8.68 11.57
CA VAL A 13 9.26 -9.72 12.41
C VAL A 13 10.22 -10.52 11.54
N GLY A 14 11.51 -10.39 11.84
CA GLY A 14 12.58 -11.14 11.21
C GLY A 14 12.66 -12.58 11.72
N SER A 15 13.34 -13.42 10.95
CA SER A 15 13.70 -14.79 11.34
C SER A 15 15.18 -14.85 11.74
N GLY A 16 15.53 -15.84 12.57
CA GLY A 16 16.93 -16.14 12.92
C GLY A 16 17.30 -15.86 14.38
N TRP A 17 16.45 -15.19 15.15
CA TRP A 17 16.61 -15.06 16.60
C TRP A 17 16.27 -16.40 17.29
N ARG A 18 16.94 -16.69 18.42
CA ARG A 18 16.74 -17.94 19.17
C ARG A 18 16.33 -17.76 20.62
N ASN A 19 16.86 -16.76 21.31
CA ASN A 19 16.63 -16.56 22.73
C ASN A 19 15.87 -15.27 23.00
N ASP A 20 16.40 -14.14 22.54
CA ASP A 20 15.79 -12.83 22.71
C ASP A 20 15.71 -12.08 21.37
N PRO A 21 14.51 -11.99 20.75
CA PRO A 21 14.34 -11.30 19.48
C PRO A 21 14.66 -9.80 19.55
N PHE A 22 14.62 -9.17 20.73
CA PHE A 22 14.92 -7.74 20.81
C PHE A 22 16.41 -7.48 20.66
N SER A 23 17.26 -8.15 21.46
CA SER A 23 18.72 -8.04 21.35
C SER A 23 19.29 -8.66 20.06
N GLU A 24 18.61 -9.66 19.49
CA GLU A 24 19.04 -10.35 18.27
C GLU A 24 18.53 -9.69 16.97
N ASN A 25 18.01 -8.46 17.01
CA ASN A 25 17.45 -7.74 15.86
C ASN A 25 16.34 -8.52 15.12
N GLY A 26 15.54 -9.28 15.88
CA GLY A 26 14.37 -10.00 15.40
C GLY A 26 13.20 -9.11 14.99
N PHE A 27 13.26 -7.81 15.28
CA PHE A 27 12.27 -6.82 14.84
C PHE A 27 12.95 -5.70 14.07
N THR A 28 12.31 -5.24 13.00
CA THR A 28 12.76 -4.06 12.25
C THR A 28 11.58 -3.13 12.01
N ASP A 29 11.68 -1.91 12.53
CA ASP A 29 10.62 -0.92 12.37
C ASP A 29 10.60 -0.36 10.95
N LEU A 30 9.46 -0.50 10.29
CA LEU A 30 9.21 0.05 8.95
C LEU A 30 8.62 1.46 9.03
N MET A 31 7.75 1.71 10.01
CA MET A 31 7.11 3.00 10.22
C MET A 31 6.88 3.27 11.72
N TYR A 32 6.87 4.53 12.10
CA TYR A 32 6.59 4.98 13.47
C TYR A 32 5.71 6.24 13.45
N TYR A 33 4.95 6.45 14.51
CA TYR A 33 4.09 7.62 14.65
C TYR A 33 4.82 8.77 15.31
N HIS A 34 4.86 9.92 14.62
CA HIS A 34 5.43 11.14 15.13
C HIS A 34 4.36 11.97 15.84
N HIS A 35 4.31 11.90 17.18
CA HIS A 35 3.29 12.53 18.01
C HIS A 35 3.06 14.02 17.71
N SER A 36 4.12 14.82 17.62
CA SER A 36 4.00 16.27 17.40
C SER A 36 3.46 16.64 16.01
N LYS A 37 3.54 15.73 15.03
CA LYS A 37 3.11 15.98 13.64
C LYS A 37 1.78 15.33 13.31
N ASP A 38 1.24 14.50 14.22
CA ASP A 38 0.09 13.62 13.99
C ASP A 38 0.21 12.81 12.68
N LYS A 39 1.39 12.19 12.47
CA LYS A 39 1.74 11.51 11.21
C LYS A 39 2.48 10.21 11.43
N LEU A 40 2.17 9.20 10.62
CA LEU A 40 2.97 7.99 10.49
C LEU A 40 4.12 8.26 9.51
N GLU A 41 5.36 8.17 9.98
CA GLU A 41 6.58 8.40 9.20
C GLU A 41 7.26 7.08 8.86
N SER A 42 7.85 6.98 7.67
CA SER A 42 8.61 5.80 7.23
C SER A 42 10.04 5.84 7.76
N ASN A 43 10.51 4.70 8.27
CA ASN A 43 11.90 4.47 8.65
C ASN A 43 12.76 4.17 7.39
N PRO A 44 14.06 4.51 7.36
CA PRO A 44 15.02 4.00 6.36
C PRO A 44 14.85 2.53 5.96
N ALA A 45 14.51 1.64 6.90
CA ALA A 45 14.27 0.22 6.60
C ALA A 45 13.25 0.00 5.46
N LEU A 46 12.18 0.81 5.45
CA LEU A 46 11.18 0.84 4.38
C LEU A 46 11.63 1.72 3.21
N ARG A 47 12.10 2.95 3.48
CA ARG A 47 12.41 3.95 2.43
C ARG A 47 13.51 3.50 1.49
N GLU A 48 14.53 2.83 2.03
CA GLU A 48 15.71 2.34 1.32
C GLU A 48 15.63 0.85 0.99
N PHE A 49 14.45 0.24 1.14
CA PHE A 49 14.22 -1.18 0.81
C PHE A 49 15.16 -2.16 1.54
N ARG A 50 15.53 -1.86 2.80
CA ARG A 50 16.37 -2.75 3.60
C ARG A 50 15.58 -3.91 4.22
N SER A 51 14.26 -3.79 4.27
CA SER A 51 13.30 -4.81 4.74
C SER A 51 13.54 -6.19 4.12
N ASN A 52 13.62 -7.21 4.98
CA ASN A 52 13.74 -8.60 4.55
C ASN A 52 12.43 -9.12 3.97
N LEU A 53 11.29 -8.68 4.51
CA LEU A 53 9.97 -9.01 3.97
C LEU A 53 9.84 -8.52 2.52
N LEU A 54 10.17 -7.25 2.24
CA LEU A 54 10.07 -6.68 0.90
C LEU A 54 11.01 -7.38 -0.10
N LYS A 55 12.22 -7.74 0.33
CA LYS A 55 13.15 -8.55 -0.48
C LYS A 55 12.58 -9.95 -0.76
N SER A 56 11.92 -10.57 0.21
CA SER A 56 11.28 -11.89 0.02
C SER A 56 10.13 -11.83 -0.97
N ILE A 57 9.35 -10.75 -0.97
CA ILE A 57 8.26 -10.51 -1.92
C ILE A 57 8.83 -10.35 -3.34
N ALA A 58 9.87 -9.53 -3.50
CA ALA A 58 10.54 -9.36 -4.79
C ALA A 58 11.02 -10.71 -5.35
N LYS A 59 11.66 -11.54 -4.50
CA LYS A 59 12.07 -12.90 -4.86
C LYS A 59 10.89 -13.80 -5.23
N LYS A 60 9.81 -13.80 -4.46
CA LYS A 60 8.62 -14.63 -4.71
C LYS A 60 7.95 -14.29 -6.05
N TRP A 61 7.97 -13.02 -6.43
CA TRP A 61 7.40 -12.56 -7.70
C TRP A 61 8.40 -12.57 -8.85
N SER A 62 9.65 -12.99 -8.61
CA SER A 62 10.74 -12.96 -9.60
C SER A 62 10.93 -11.57 -10.21
N VAL A 63 10.76 -10.52 -9.42
CA VAL A 63 10.92 -9.11 -9.83
C VAL A 63 12.04 -8.43 -9.07
N ARG A 64 12.47 -7.27 -9.56
CA ARG A 64 13.42 -6.43 -8.86
C ARG A 64 12.75 -5.68 -7.69
N PRO A 65 13.50 -5.35 -6.62
CA PRO A 65 13.01 -4.50 -5.53
C PRO A 65 12.27 -3.24 -5.97
N GLU A 66 12.75 -2.58 -7.03
CA GLU A 66 12.17 -1.35 -7.55
C GLU A 66 10.75 -1.56 -8.08
N GLU A 67 10.43 -2.75 -8.61
CA GLU A 67 9.07 -3.06 -9.08
C GLU A 67 8.10 -3.27 -7.93
N VAL A 68 8.54 -3.87 -6.82
CA VAL A 68 7.74 -3.93 -5.59
C VAL A 68 7.46 -2.52 -5.07
N ARG A 69 8.48 -1.65 -5.07
CA ARG A 69 8.32 -0.25 -4.65
C ARG A 69 7.31 0.49 -5.54
N LYS A 70 7.40 0.37 -6.86
CA LYS A 70 6.43 0.96 -7.79
C LYS A 70 5.01 0.44 -7.55
N ASN A 71 4.86 -0.84 -7.23
CA ASN A 71 3.55 -1.42 -6.90
C ASN A 71 2.97 -0.81 -5.61
N MET A 72 3.80 -0.66 -4.57
CA MET A 72 3.40 -0.01 -3.32
C MET A 72 3.01 1.45 -3.55
N ASP A 73 3.81 2.20 -4.31
CA ASP A 73 3.55 3.61 -4.61
C ASP A 73 2.27 3.77 -5.45
N LEU A 74 2.02 2.87 -6.40
CA LEU A 74 0.77 2.81 -7.16
C LEU A 74 -0.43 2.61 -6.24
N ARG A 75 -0.40 1.59 -5.38
CA ARG A 75 -1.50 1.33 -4.43
C ARG A 75 -1.72 2.48 -3.46
N SER A 76 -0.65 3.14 -3.02
CA SER A 76 -0.72 4.35 -2.18
C SER A 76 -1.43 5.51 -2.91
N LYS A 77 -1.09 5.76 -4.18
CA LYS A 77 -1.76 6.76 -5.02
C LYS A 77 -3.25 6.44 -5.22
N MET A 78 -3.58 5.17 -5.46
CA MET A 78 -4.97 4.73 -5.64
C MET A 78 -5.81 4.93 -4.37
N GLN A 79 -5.31 4.49 -3.21
CA GLN A 79 -6.01 4.68 -1.93
C GLN A 79 -6.19 6.16 -1.60
N ARG A 80 -5.17 6.99 -1.86
CA ARG A 80 -5.28 8.44 -1.74
C ARG A 80 -6.39 9.00 -2.63
N LYS A 81 -6.43 8.60 -3.90
CA LYS A 81 -7.44 9.12 -4.83
C LYS A 81 -8.86 8.67 -4.49
N LEU A 82 -9.04 7.49 -3.88
CA LEU A 82 -10.33 7.07 -3.34
C LEU A 82 -10.82 8.02 -2.24
N VAL A 83 -9.96 8.33 -1.27
CA VAL A 83 -10.29 9.26 -0.17
C VAL A 83 -10.59 10.65 -0.70
N GLU A 84 -9.70 11.21 -1.54
CA GLU A 84 -9.91 12.52 -2.17
C GLU A 84 -11.24 12.57 -2.92
N THR A 85 -11.55 11.53 -3.69
CA THR A 85 -12.81 11.44 -4.43
C THR A 85 -14.01 11.43 -3.49
N ALA A 86 -14.00 10.61 -2.44
CA ALA A 86 -15.11 10.52 -1.49
C ALA A 86 -15.33 11.86 -0.77
N GLU A 87 -14.25 12.58 -0.42
CA GLU A 87 -14.33 13.90 0.18
C GLU A 87 -14.83 14.98 -0.78
N GLU A 88 -14.41 14.93 -2.05
CA GLU A 88 -14.82 15.82 -3.15
C GLU A 88 -16.31 15.65 -3.48
N THR A 89 -16.78 14.41 -3.62
CA THR A 89 -18.17 14.09 -4.02
C THR A 89 -19.13 13.92 -2.84
N LYS A 90 -18.61 13.90 -1.61
CA LYS A 90 -19.35 13.56 -0.38
C LYS A 90 -19.96 12.14 -0.39
N GLN A 91 -19.48 11.25 -1.25
CA GLN A 91 -19.90 9.85 -1.31
C GLN A 91 -18.97 8.97 -0.47
N PHE A 92 -19.17 8.96 0.85
CA PHE A 92 -18.32 8.18 1.77
C PHE A 92 -18.50 6.67 1.63
N ASP A 93 -19.58 6.20 0.99
CA ASP A 93 -19.80 4.79 0.65
C ASP A 93 -18.68 4.22 -0.24
N LEU A 94 -17.94 5.07 -0.95
CA LEU A 94 -16.74 4.67 -1.70
C LEU A 94 -15.63 4.08 -0.81
N LEU A 95 -15.65 4.39 0.49
CA LEU A 95 -14.69 3.92 1.49
C LEU A 95 -15.17 2.69 2.25
N GLU A 96 -16.41 2.24 1.98
CA GLU A 96 -16.96 1.03 2.58
C GLU A 96 -16.36 -0.23 1.94
N ALA A 97 -16.42 -1.33 2.69
CA ALA A 97 -15.73 -2.58 2.34
C ALA A 97 -16.06 -3.08 0.93
N GLU A 98 -17.32 -2.97 0.50
CA GLU A 98 -17.74 -3.41 -0.84
C GLU A 98 -17.00 -2.66 -1.96
N LYS A 99 -16.99 -1.32 -1.89
CA LYS A 99 -16.34 -0.48 -2.91
C LYS A 99 -14.82 -0.61 -2.89
N VAL A 100 -14.23 -0.78 -1.71
CA VAL A 100 -12.79 -1.07 -1.56
C VAL A 100 -12.42 -2.41 -2.18
N VAL A 101 -13.24 -3.45 -2.01
CA VAL A 101 -13.04 -4.76 -2.65
C VAL A 101 -13.16 -4.66 -4.16
N GLN A 102 -14.20 -3.99 -4.68
CA GLN A 102 -14.37 -3.75 -6.12
C GLN A 102 -13.18 -3.01 -6.72
N SER A 103 -12.67 -1.99 -6.01
CA SER A 103 -11.47 -1.25 -6.41
C SER A 103 -10.22 -2.13 -6.48
N ASN A 104 -10.02 -3.01 -5.50
CA ASN A 104 -8.92 -3.94 -5.52
C ASN A 104 -9.03 -4.98 -6.65
N LEU A 105 -10.24 -5.46 -6.96
CA LEU A 105 -10.48 -6.36 -8.10
C LEU A 105 -10.17 -5.67 -9.44
N ALA A 106 -10.61 -4.42 -9.62
CA ALA A 106 -10.29 -3.65 -10.81
C ALA A 106 -8.78 -3.46 -11.00
N PHE A 107 -8.06 -3.16 -9.91
CA PHE A 107 -6.60 -3.11 -9.91
C PHE A 107 -5.96 -4.44 -10.38
N HIS A 108 -6.38 -5.56 -9.80
CA HIS A 108 -5.81 -6.87 -10.14
C HIS A 108 -6.02 -7.23 -11.60
N ARG A 109 -7.23 -6.99 -12.12
CA ARG A 109 -7.53 -7.15 -13.56
C ARG A 109 -6.56 -6.36 -14.43
N PHE A 110 -6.36 -5.06 -14.14
CA PHE A 110 -5.46 -4.22 -14.96
C PHE A 110 -3.99 -4.61 -14.81
N LEU A 111 -3.59 -5.12 -13.64
CA LEU A 111 -2.25 -5.65 -13.42
C LEU A 111 -2.01 -6.93 -14.24
N GLU A 112 -2.99 -7.85 -14.26
CA GLU A 112 -2.95 -9.09 -15.04
C GLU A 112 -2.82 -8.80 -16.54
N GLU A 113 -3.60 -7.85 -17.06
CA GLU A 113 -3.51 -7.45 -18.47
C GLU A 113 -2.13 -6.85 -18.84
N GLU A 114 -1.49 -6.07 -17.96
CA GLU A 114 -0.12 -5.59 -18.22
C GLU A 114 0.93 -6.72 -18.11
N LEU A 115 0.71 -7.70 -17.22
CA LEU A 115 1.56 -8.88 -17.09
C LEU A 115 1.51 -9.73 -18.37
N GLU A 116 0.32 -9.97 -18.91
CA GLU A 116 0.12 -10.65 -20.21
C GLU A 116 0.78 -9.89 -21.36
N GLY A 117 0.75 -8.56 -21.31
CA GLY A 117 1.48 -7.69 -22.24
C GLY A 117 3.01 -7.70 -22.07
N GLY A 118 3.55 -8.46 -21.11
CA GLY A 118 4.98 -8.68 -20.89
C GLY A 118 5.72 -7.56 -20.13
N ARG A 119 5.05 -6.45 -19.79
CA ARG A 119 5.67 -5.36 -19.03
C ARG A 119 4.64 -4.58 -18.22
N ILE A 120 4.87 -4.49 -16.91
CA ILE A 120 4.03 -3.71 -16.00
C ILE A 120 4.29 -2.21 -16.16
N ARG A 121 3.33 -1.48 -16.72
CA ARG A 121 3.32 0.00 -16.74
C ARG A 121 2.38 0.53 -15.66
N HIS A 122 2.96 0.81 -14.49
CA HIS A 122 2.22 1.27 -13.31
C HIS A 122 1.36 2.53 -13.57
N ASP A 123 1.86 3.50 -14.35
CA ASP A 123 1.09 4.70 -14.68
C ASP A 123 -0.14 4.38 -15.56
N ARG A 124 -0.01 3.43 -16.50
CA ARG A 124 -1.15 2.97 -17.31
C ARG A 124 -2.19 2.26 -16.45
N ILE A 125 -1.76 1.46 -15.48
CA ILE A 125 -2.68 0.82 -14.51
C ILE A 125 -3.42 1.90 -13.71
N PHE A 126 -2.71 2.92 -13.23
CA PHE A 126 -3.32 4.01 -12.47
C PHE A 126 -4.38 4.76 -13.27
N GLU A 127 -4.08 5.18 -14.51
CA GLU A 127 -5.05 5.92 -15.34
C GLU A 127 -6.28 5.08 -15.68
N ARG A 128 -6.09 3.79 -16.01
CA ARG A 128 -7.22 2.89 -16.27
C ARG A 128 -8.08 2.65 -15.03
N TRP A 129 -7.44 2.47 -13.88
CA TRP A 129 -8.14 2.35 -12.61
C TRP A 129 -8.88 3.64 -12.24
N LYS A 130 -8.29 4.80 -12.50
CA LYS A 130 -8.93 6.11 -12.28
C LYS A 130 -10.15 6.28 -13.17
N SER A 131 -10.08 5.93 -14.45
CA SER A 131 -11.26 5.93 -15.33
C SER A 131 -12.35 4.97 -14.86
N TRP A 132 -11.97 3.80 -14.35
CA TRP A 132 -12.91 2.87 -13.72
C TRP A 132 -13.59 3.49 -12.48
N LEU A 133 -12.83 4.16 -11.61
CA LEU A 133 -13.37 4.85 -10.45
C LEU A 133 -14.34 5.96 -10.85
N ASP A 134 -13.99 6.76 -11.88
CA ASP A 134 -14.84 7.81 -12.42
C ASP A 134 -16.15 7.26 -13.00
N GLY A 135 -16.15 6.04 -13.55
CA GLY A 135 -17.35 5.34 -14.01
C GLY A 135 -18.33 5.05 -12.87
N ILE A 136 -17.84 4.53 -11.74
CA ILE A 136 -18.68 4.16 -10.58
C ILE A 136 -19.33 5.39 -9.92
N LYS A 137 -18.68 6.56 -9.97
CA LYS A 137 -19.26 7.81 -9.46
C LYS A 137 -20.62 8.13 -10.06
N ASN A 138 -20.85 7.72 -11.31
CA ASN A 138 -22.08 8.04 -12.04
C ASN A 138 -23.22 7.04 -11.76
N GLU A 139 -22.96 5.98 -11.00
CA GLU A 139 -23.93 4.94 -10.63
C GLU A 139 -24.43 5.07 -9.18
N CYS A 140 -23.92 6.04 -8.41
CA CYS A 140 -24.26 6.29 -7.00
C CYS A 140 -24.96 7.63 -6.82
#